data_AF-A0AAW9W984-F1
#
_entry.id   AF-A0AAW9W984-F1
#
_cell.length_a   1.000
_cell.length_b   1.000
_cell.length_c   1.000
_cell.angle_alpha   90.00
_cell.angle_beta   90.00
_cell.angle_gamma   90.00
#
_symmetry.space_group_name_H-M   'P 1'
#
loop_
_entity.id
_entity.type
_entity.pdbx_description
1 polymer ?
#
loop_
_entity_poly.entity_id
_entity_poly.type
_entity_poly.pdbx_seq_one_letter_code
_entity_poly.pdbx_strand_id
1 'polypeptide(L)'
;FVVDGSDIDTIMLHFEDGSQKRYKVTSTGKFSITNLPEYQVEDLNVVYTSEHIVHPLDSSLINNLVEELKKVELYTESTYQVLGIDKDNANKLNRTK
;
A
#
# COMPACT_ATOMS: atom_id res chain seq x y z
N PHE A 1 -6.05 -0.67 4.39
CA PHE A 1 -4.71 -1.25 4.54
C PHE A 1 -3.68 -0.14 4.63
N VAL A 2 -2.59 -0.43 5.38
CA VAL A 2 -1.29 0.30 5.52
C VAL A 2 -1.38 1.66 6.25
N VAL A 3 -0.49 2.14 7.12
CA VAL A 3 0.95 1.90 7.42
C VAL A 3 1.29 2.37 8.87
N ASP A 4 1.00 1.65 9.96
CA ASP A 4 1.64 2.03 11.25
C ASP A 4 2.12 0.87 12.13
N GLY A 5 2.01 -0.37 11.65
CA GLY A 5 2.37 -1.54 12.46
C GLY A 5 1.43 -1.77 13.64
N SER A 6 0.28 -1.10 13.71
CA SER A 6 -0.83 -1.48 14.59
C SER A 6 -1.37 -2.84 14.22
N ASP A 7 -1.81 -3.56 15.25
CA ASP A 7 -2.53 -4.81 15.06
C ASP A 7 -3.83 -4.57 14.28
N ILE A 8 -4.12 -5.49 13.36
CA ILE A 8 -5.38 -5.49 12.63
C ILE A 8 -6.52 -5.94 13.55
N ASP A 9 -7.70 -5.37 13.37
CA ASP A 9 -8.93 -5.69 14.11
C ASP A 9 -9.93 -6.50 13.27
N THR A 10 -9.84 -6.41 11.94
CA THR A 10 -10.75 -7.03 10.99
C THR A 10 -10.01 -7.56 9.76
N ILE A 11 -10.42 -8.73 9.26
CA ILE A 11 -10.07 -9.24 7.93
C ILE A 11 -11.30 -9.25 7.03
N MET A 12 -11.12 -8.94 5.74
CA MET A 12 -12.17 -9.03 4.73
C MET A 12 -11.81 -10.12 3.73
N LEU A 13 -12.67 -11.13 3.62
CA LEU A 13 -12.58 -12.17 2.59
C LEU A 13 -13.39 -11.72 1.39
N HIS A 14 -12.78 -11.77 0.21
CA HIS A 14 -13.44 -11.56 -1.08
C HIS A 14 -13.49 -12.90 -1.78
N PHE A 15 -14.71 -13.37 -2.06
CA PHE A 15 -14.94 -14.66 -2.70
C PHE A 15 -15.04 -14.54 -4.22
N GLU A 16 -14.90 -15.66 -4.92
CA GLU A 16 -14.98 -15.72 -6.39
C GLU A 16 -16.33 -15.26 -6.94
N ASP A 17 -17.41 -15.44 -6.18
CA ASP A 17 -18.76 -14.99 -6.54
C ASP A 17 -18.97 -13.46 -6.38
N GLY A 18 -17.91 -12.73 -6.00
CA GLY A 18 -17.93 -11.29 -5.77
C GLY A 18 -18.49 -10.87 -4.41
N SER A 19 -18.93 -11.82 -3.59
CA SER A 19 -19.36 -11.52 -2.22
C SER A 19 -18.17 -11.17 -1.33
N GLN A 20 -18.43 -10.38 -0.30
CA GLN A 20 -17.43 -9.97 0.68
C GLN A 20 -17.95 -10.22 2.09
N LYS A 21 -17.12 -10.79 2.95
CA LYS A 21 -17.44 -10.97 4.37
C LYS A 21 -16.29 -10.51 5.25
N ARG A 22 -16.64 -9.76 6.30
CA ARG A 22 -15.71 -9.27 7.31
C ARG A 22 -15.78 -10.14 8.54
N TYR A 23 -14.62 -10.44 9.10
CA TYR A 23 -14.46 -11.17 10.35
C TYR A 23 -13.57 -10.37 11.28
N LYS A 24 -13.93 -10.36 12.56
CA LYS A 24 -13.01 -9.88 13.58
C LYS A 24 -11.83 -10.83 13.70
N VAL A 25 -10.70 -10.26 14.10
CA VAL A 25 -9.50 -11.03 14.36
C VAL A 25 -8.90 -10.63 15.69
N THR A 26 -8.22 -11.58 16.34
CA THR A 26 -7.46 -11.33 17.57
C THR A 26 -6.02 -11.73 17.35
N SER A 27 -5.08 -10.86 17.70
CA SER A 27 -3.64 -11.15 17.65
C SER A 27 -3.31 -12.33 18.56
N THR A 28 -2.67 -13.36 17.99
CA THR A 28 -2.16 -14.51 18.74
C THR A 28 -0.67 -14.43 18.98
N GLY A 29 -0.05 -13.29 18.61
CA GLY A 29 1.39 -13.06 18.70
C GLY A 29 2.08 -13.25 17.36
N LYS A 30 3.30 -13.78 17.39
CA LYS A 30 4.13 -13.97 16.20
C LYS A 30 4.50 -15.43 16.02
N PHE A 31 4.48 -15.90 14.77
CA PHE A 31 4.92 -17.24 14.43
C PHE A 31 6.41 -17.42 14.75
N SER A 32 6.75 -18.46 15.50
CA SER A 32 8.07 -18.65 16.11
C SER A 32 9.22 -18.77 15.10
N ILE A 33 8.93 -19.17 13.86
CA ILE A 33 9.94 -19.41 12.82
C ILE A 33 10.17 -18.16 11.95
N THR A 34 9.11 -17.44 11.60
CA THR A 34 9.16 -16.33 10.62
C THR A 34 9.02 -14.95 11.25
N ASN A 35 8.67 -14.89 12.54
CA ASN A 35 8.36 -13.65 13.27
C ASN A 35 7.21 -12.84 12.64
N LEU A 36 6.40 -13.49 11.78
CA LEU A 36 5.22 -12.89 11.18
C LEU A 36 4.07 -12.87 12.18
N PRO A 37 3.25 -11.80 12.20
CA PRO A 37 2.11 -11.73 13.08
C PRO A 37 1.04 -12.73 12.67
N GLU A 38 0.45 -13.37 13.67
CA GLU A 38 -0.64 -14.34 13.52
C GLU A 38 -1.91 -13.82 14.18
N TYR A 39 -3.03 -14.16 13.57
CA TYR A 39 -4.33 -13.68 13.97
C TYR A 39 -5.35 -14.82 13.94
N GLN A 40 -6.02 -15.07 15.06
CA GLN A 40 -7.17 -15.96 15.09
C GLN A 40 -8.35 -15.26 14.42
N VAL A 41 -8.94 -15.87 13.39
CA VAL A 41 -10.16 -15.38 12.76
C VAL A 41 -11.37 -15.91 13.52
N GLU A 42 -12.20 -15.00 14.04
CA GLU A 42 -13.44 -15.34 14.73
C GLU A 42 -14.40 -16.08 13.79
N ASP A 43 -15.22 -16.99 14.33
CA ASP A 43 -16.23 -17.80 13.63
C ASP A 43 -15.72 -18.77 12.54
N LEU A 44 -14.47 -18.66 12.10
CA LEU A 44 -13.88 -19.53 11.08
C LEU A 44 -12.96 -20.61 11.65
N ASN A 45 -12.55 -20.50 12.92
CA ASN A 45 -11.59 -21.41 13.55
C ASN A 45 -10.31 -21.63 12.71
N VAL A 46 -9.83 -20.56 12.07
CA VAL A 46 -8.64 -20.53 11.22
C VAL A 46 -7.69 -19.46 11.74
N VAL A 47 -6.39 -19.73 11.68
CA VAL A 47 -5.35 -18.74 11.93
C VAL A 47 -4.91 -18.13 10.61
N TYR A 48 -4.90 -16.80 10.56
CA TYR A 48 -4.38 -16.02 9.44
C TYR A 48 -2.97 -15.51 9.78
N THR A 49 -2.02 -15.75 8.89
CA THR A 49 -0.67 -15.18 8.93
C THR A 49 -0.57 -14.15 7.82
N SER A 50 -0.08 -12.95 8.14
CA SER A 50 0.10 -11.91 7.13
C SER A 50 1.25 -12.26 6.18
N GLU A 51 1.01 -12.15 4.87
CA GLU A 51 2.05 -12.19 3.81
C GLU A 51 3.00 -10.97 3.87
N HIS A 52 2.63 -9.92 4.61
CA HIS A 52 3.40 -8.69 4.62
C HIS A 52 4.72 -8.91 5.35
N ILE A 53 5.83 -8.76 4.62
CA ILE A 53 7.17 -8.76 5.17
C ILE A 53 7.25 -7.61 6.18
N VAL A 54 7.32 -7.93 7.47
CA VAL A 54 7.45 -6.94 8.57
C VAL A 54 8.90 -6.47 8.73
N HIS A 55 9.75 -6.67 7.72
CA HIS A 55 11.08 -6.07 7.78
C HIS A 55 10.91 -4.56 7.81
N PRO A 56 11.50 -3.86 8.79
CA PRO A 56 11.52 -2.41 8.77
C PRO A 56 12.15 -2.00 7.45
N LEU A 57 11.35 -1.36 6.60
CA LEU A 57 11.86 -0.73 5.39
C LEU A 57 13.01 0.17 5.80
N ASP A 58 14.15 0.06 5.11
CA ASP A 58 15.33 0.85 5.42
C ASP A 58 14.96 2.34 5.39
N SER A 59 15.02 2.98 6.56
CA SER A 59 14.66 4.40 6.71
C SER A 59 15.47 5.31 5.80
N SER A 60 16.70 4.92 5.44
CA SER A 60 17.52 5.66 4.49
C SER A 60 16.97 5.57 3.07
N LEU A 61 16.49 4.39 2.66
CA LEU A 61 15.83 4.20 1.37
C LEU A 61 14.55 5.02 1.27
N ILE A 62 13.74 5.01 2.34
CA ILE A 62 12.51 5.82 2.40
C ILE A 62 12.86 7.30 2.28
N ASN A 63 13.79 7.79 3.09
CA ASN A 63 14.16 9.21 3.09
C ASN A 63 14.73 9.65 1.74
N ASN A 64 15.60 8.85 1.13
CA ASN A 64 16.14 9.12 -0.20
C ASN A 64 15.04 9.16 -1.26
N LEU A 65 14.11 8.19 -1.24
CA LEU A 65 12.98 8.17 -2.17
C LEU A 65 12.09 9.41 -1.99
N VAL A 66 11.79 9.79 -0.75
CA VAL A 66 10.99 10.99 -0.45
C VAL A 66 11.66 12.25 -1.01
N GLU A 67 12.97 12.39 -0.84
CA GLU A 67 13.70 13.54 -1.39
C GLU A 67 13.73 13.55 -2.93
N GLU A 68 13.81 12.40 -3.59
CA GLU A 68 13.68 12.34 -5.06
C GLU A 68 12.26 12.66 -5.53
N LEU A 69 11.23 12.14 -4.87
CA LEU A 69 9.83 12.41 -5.23
C LEU A 69 9.46 13.89 -5.06
N LYS A 70 10.05 14.61 -4.09
CA LYS A 70 9.86 16.06 -3.92
C LYS A 70 10.34 16.88 -5.11
N LYS A 71 11.25 16.36 -5.92
CA LYS A 71 11.79 17.07 -7.11
C LYS A 71 10.87 16.94 -8.33
N VAL A 72 9.82 16.13 -8.27
CA VAL A 72 8.91 15.93 -9.40
C VAL A 72 8.04 17.17 -9.59
N GLU A 73 8.22 17.84 -10.72
CA GLU A 73 7.41 18.99 -11.13
C GLU A 73 6.44 18.61 -12.25
N LEU A 74 5.18 18.98 -12.09
CA LEU A 74 4.07 18.58 -12.97
C LEU A 74 4.22 19.09 -14.41
N TYR A 75 4.78 20.29 -14.59
CA TYR A 75 4.83 20.98 -15.89
C TYR A 75 6.25 21.02 -16.47
N THR A 76 6.97 19.92 -16.36
CA THR A 76 8.31 19.76 -16.94
C THR A 76 8.28 18.89 -18.19
N GLU A 77 9.28 19.10 -19.05
CA GLU A 77 9.48 18.29 -20.25
C GLU A 77 9.54 16.79 -19.92
N SER A 78 10.27 16.43 -18.84
CA SER A 78 10.39 15.05 -18.38
C SER A 78 9.05 14.45 -17.98
N THR A 79 8.20 15.20 -17.28
CA THR A 79 6.87 14.71 -16.87
C THR A 79 5.95 14.52 -18.09
N TYR A 80 5.95 15.44 -19.05
CA TYR A 80 5.17 15.28 -20.28
C TYR A 80 5.63 14.06 -21.11
N GLN A 81 6.93 13.83 -21.20
CA GLN A 81 7.49 12.65 -21.86
C GLN A 81 7.08 11.34 -21.19
N VAL A 82 7.16 11.26 -19.86
CA VAL A 82 6.70 10.09 -19.10
C VAL A 82 5.21 9.81 -19.31
N LEU A 83 4.40 10.86 -19.41
CA LEU A 83 2.96 10.74 -19.62
C LEU A 83 2.57 10.55 -21.09
N GLY A 84 3.52 10.60 -22.03
CA GLY A 84 3.25 10.51 -23.47
C GLY A 84 2.42 11.68 -24.00
N ILE A 85 2.48 12.84 -23.35
CA ILE A 85 1.73 14.05 -23.72
C ILE A 85 2.61 14.93 -24.59
N ASP A 86 2.10 15.34 -25.76
CA ASP A 86 2.73 16.39 -26.56
C ASP A 86 2.61 17.75 -25.83
N LYS A 87 3.75 18.30 -25.43
CA LYS A 87 3.86 19.56 -24.69
C LYS A 87 3.21 20.75 -25.40
N ASP A 88 3.22 20.77 -26.73
CA ASP A 88 2.61 21.86 -27.51
C ASP A 88 1.08 21.81 -27.48
N ASN A 89 0.51 20.63 -27.21
CA ASN A 89 -0.93 20.47 -26.97
C ASN A 89 -1.30 20.68 -25.49
N ALA A 90 -0.42 20.31 -24.54
CA ALA A 90 -0.63 20.56 -23.11
C ALA A 90 -0.65 22.07 -22.77
N ASN A 91 0.25 22.85 -23.38
CA ASN A 91 0.30 24.29 -23.20
C ASN A 91 -0.94 25.02 -23.75
N LYS A 92 -1.69 24.43 -24.68
CA LYS A 92 -2.97 24.99 -25.16
C LYS A 92 -4.10 24.83 -24.13
N LEU A 93 -4.13 23.74 -23.37
CA LEU A 93 -5.12 23.52 -22.31
C LEU A 93 -4.95 24.51 -21.14
N ASN A 94 -3.70 24.85 -20.80
CA ASN A 94 -3.38 25.78 -19.70
C ASN A 94 -3.56 27.27 -20.03
N ARG A 95 -3.85 27.63 -21.29
CA ARG A 95 -4.07 29.03 -21.72
C ARG A 95 -5.53 29.51 -21.60
N THR A 96 -6.43 28.68 -21.07
CA THR A 96 -7.88 28.95 -21.03
C THR A 96 -8.42 29.21 -19.62
N LYS A 97 -7.60 29.72 -18.70
CA LYS A 97 -8.05 30.20 -17.39
C LYS A 97 -7.81 31.70 -17.23
#